data_AF-Q5BW96-F1
#
_entry.id   AF-Q5BW96-F1
#
_cell.length_a   1.000
_cell.length_b   1.000
_cell.length_c   1.000
_cell.angle_alpha   90.00
_cell.angle_beta   90.00
_cell.angle_gamma   90.00
#
_symmetry.space_group_name_H-M   'P 1'
#
loop_
_entity.id
_entity.type
_entity.pdbx_description
1 polymer ?
#
loop_
_entity_poly.entity_id
_entity_poly.type
_entity_poly.pdbx_seq_one_letter_code
_entity_poly.pdbx_strand_id
1 'polypeptide(L)'
;QEGEALLDLMKRPHENIPGVNERILCRHPTQASKRVFVVPGRVEKLLKLYWNGGKLVRPLQTLNEARQRALDELNTLRSDYKRMVKPTQYKVSVSDELYQFTQELWLSITPIGEIS
;
A
#
# COMPACT_ATOMS: atom_id res chain seq x y z
N GLN A 1 -12.46 13.03 14.57
CA GLN A 1 -12.82 11.79 13.84
C GLN A 1 -11.54 11.21 13.30
N GLU A 2 -11.17 10.01 13.71
CA GLU A 2 -10.06 9.28 13.08
C GLU A 2 -10.52 8.89 11.67
N GLY A 3 -9.74 9.29 10.65
CA GLY A 3 -10.11 9.12 9.25
C GLY A 3 -10.11 7.66 8.81
N GLU A 4 -10.89 7.34 7.78
CA GLU A 4 -10.98 5.98 7.23
C GLU A 4 -9.77 5.64 6.35
N ALA A 5 -9.28 4.39 6.42
CA ALA A 5 -8.21 3.92 5.55
C ALA A 5 -8.70 3.83 4.08
N LEU A 6 -8.10 4.63 3.20
CA LEU A 6 -8.53 4.77 1.80
C LEU A 6 -7.97 3.69 0.87
N LEU A 7 -6.67 3.43 0.98
CA LEU A 7 -5.89 2.47 0.21
C LEU A 7 -4.51 2.28 0.83
N ASP A 8 -3.85 1.18 0.47
CA ASP A 8 -2.41 1.02 0.66
C ASP A 8 -1.68 1.42 -0.62
N LEU A 9 -0.55 2.11 -0.47
CA LEU A 9 0.31 2.54 -1.56
C LEU A 9 1.68 1.88 -1.43
N MET A 10 2.05 1.07 -2.43
CA MET A 10 3.40 0.54 -2.57
C MET A 10 4.26 1.49 -3.38
N LYS A 11 5.48 1.71 -2.91
CA LYS A 11 6.50 2.58 -3.53
C LYS A 11 7.84 1.86 -3.58
N ARG A 12 8.72 2.29 -4.47
CA ARG A 12 10.13 1.89 -4.49
C ARG A 12 10.83 2.41 -3.21
N PRO A 13 11.88 1.73 -2.72
CA PRO A 13 12.51 2.07 -1.43
C PRO A 13 13.10 3.48 -1.36
N HIS A 14 13.52 4.04 -2.50
CA HIS A 14 14.14 5.36 -2.61
C HIS A 14 13.13 6.48 -2.92
N GLU A 15 11.86 6.16 -3.16
CA GLU A 15 10.83 7.17 -3.36
C GLU A 15 10.54 7.92 -2.06
N ASN A 16 10.31 9.23 -2.18
CA ASN A 16 9.88 10.05 -1.05
C ASN A 16 8.55 9.56 -0.47
N ILE A 17 8.40 9.68 0.85
CA ILE A 17 7.14 9.40 1.54
C ILE A 17 6.07 10.37 1.01
N PRO A 18 4.83 9.91 0.72
CA PRO A 18 3.75 10.79 0.32
C PRO A 18 3.50 11.88 1.36
N GLY A 19 3.33 13.13 0.93
CA GLY A 19 2.96 14.23 1.80
C GLY A 19 1.51 14.15 2.25
N VAL A 20 1.25 14.59 3.49
CA VAL A 20 -0.12 14.79 3.99
C VAL A 20 -0.72 16.01 3.31
N ASN A 21 -1.99 15.92 2.91
CA ASN A 21 -2.70 16.95 2.14
C ASN A 21 -2.08 17.25 0.76
N GLU A 22 -1.16 16.42 0.29
CA GLU A 22 -0.57 16.53 -1.04
C GLU A 22 -1.22 15.53 -2.00
N ARG A 23 -1.43 15.97 -3.24
CA ARG A 23 -2.04 15.14 -4.28
C ARG A 23 -1.04 14.08 -4.75
N ILE A 24 -1.44 12.81 -4.71
CA ILE A 24 -0.64 11.68 -5.21
C ILE A 24 -1.41 10.87 -6.26
N LEU A 25 -0.71 10.44 -7.31
CA LEU A 25 -1.24 9.50 -8.31
C LEU A 25 -1.08 8.06 -7.81
N CYS A 26 -2.20 7.37 -7.67
CA CYS A 26 -2.26 5.96 -7.30
C CYS A 26 -2.73 5.14 -8.50
N ARG A 27 -1.96 4.13 -8.90
CA ARG A 27 -2.26 3.25 -10.03
C ARG A 27 -2.59 1.84 -9.58
N HIS A 28 -3.47 1.17 -10.31
CA HIS A 28 -3.61 -0.28 -10.20
C HIS A 28 -2.37 -0.96 -10.80
N PRO A 29 -1.83 -2.03 -10.18
CA PRO A 29 -0.59 -2.67 -10.63
C PRO A 29 -0.62 -3.17 -12.08
N THR A 30 -1.75 -3.71 -12.53
CA THR A 30 -1.87 -4.37 -13.85
C THR A 30 -2.93 -3.79 -14.79
N GLN A 31 -3.78 -2.88 -14.34
CA GLN A 31 -4.91 -2.37 -15.12
C GLN A 31 -4.67 -0.89 -15.41
N ALA A 32 -4.10 -0.58 -16.57
CA ALA A 32 -3.63 0.77 -16.92
C ALA A 32 -4.73 1.85 -16.84
N SER A 33 -5.98 1.48 -17.14
CA SER A 33 -7.14 2.37 -17.05
C SER A 33 -7.56 2.70 -15.62
N LYS A 34 -7.18 1.87 -14.63
CA LYS A 34 -7.51 2.07 -13.22
C LYS A 34 -6.43 2.89 -12.52
N ARG A 35 -6.62 4.20 -12.49
CA ARG A 35 -5.76 5.18 -11.83
C ARG A 35 -6.59 6.29 -11.21
N VAL A 36 -6.14 6.82 -10.07
CA VAL A 36 -6.88 7.83 -9.33
C VAL A 36 -5.91 8.77 -8.61
N PHE A 37 -6.30 10.03 -8.49
CA PHE A 37 -5.61 10.96 -7.60
C PHE A 37 -6.21 10.89 -6.20
N VAL A 38 -5.35 10.83 -5.19
CA VAL A 38 -5.75 10.84 -3.78
C VAL A 38 -5.08 12.01 -3.08
N VAL A 39 -5.80 12.63 -2.13
CA VAL A 39 -5.25 13.63 -1.20
C VAL A 39 -5.43 13.04 0.20
N PRO A 40 -4.38 12.46 0.81
CA PRO A 40 -4.49 11.78 2.09
C PRO A 40 -4.46 12.78 3.25
N GLY A 41 -5.43 12.69 4.16
CA GLY A 41 -5.40 13.46 5.42
C GLY A 41 -4.39 12.91 6.45
N ARG A 42 -3.92 11.67 6.25
CA ARG A 42 -2.87 11.02 7.04
C ARG A 42 -2.14 10.00 6.16
N VAL A 43 -0.83 9.87 6.36
CA VAL A 43 0.03 8.87 5.71
C VAL A 43 0.73 8.07 6.80
N GLU A 44 0.69 6.74 6.72
CA GLU A 44 1.36 5.86 7.68
C GLU A 44 2.32 4.90 6.97
N LYS A 45 3.53 4.77 7.52
CA LYS A 45 4.51 3.77 7.08
C LYS A 45 4.23 2.43 7.76
N LEU A 46 3.74 1.47 6.98
CA LEU A 46 3.34 0.15 7.48
C LEU A 46 4.53 -0.72 7.92
N LEU A 47 5.59 -0.78 7.10
CA LEU A 47 6.77 -1.60 7.40
C LEU A 47 7.73 -0.87 8.35
N LYS A 48 7.99 -1.50 9.50
CA LYS A 48 8.87 -0.99 10.58
C LYS A 48 10.11 -1.89 10.68
N LEU A 49 11.30 -1.29 10.81
CA LEU A 49 12.56 -2.02 10.93
C LEU A 49 12.72 -2.57 12.35
N TYR A 50 12.64 -3.89 12.51
CA TYR A 50 12.88 -4.57 13.80
C TYR A 50 14.28 -5.17 13.91
N TRP A 51 14.87 -5.61 12.80
CA TRP A 51 16.14 -6.30 12.77
C TRP A 51 17.14 -5.60 11.85
N ASN A 52 18.33 -5.28 12.36
CA ASN A 52 19.41 -4.67 11.57
C ASN A 52 20.77 -5.14 12.09
N GLY A 53 21.67 -5.56 11.19
CA GLY A 53 23.02 -5.98 11.55
C GLY A 53 23.08 -7.12 12.57
N GLY A 54 22.17 -8.10 12.48
CA GLY A 54 22.12 -9.23 13.41
C GLY A 54 21.55 -8.89 14.79
N LYS A 55 20.99 -7.69 14.98
CA LYS A 55 20.47 -7.22 16.26
C LYS A 55 19.04 -6.74 16.13
N LEU A 56 18.29 -6.91 17.21
CA LEU A 56 16.99 -6.27 17.39
C LEU A 56 17.21 -4.76 17.63
N VAL A 57 16.59 -3.91 16.80
CA VAL A 57 16.70 -2.43 16.88
C VAL A 57 15.44 -1.76 17.41
N ARG A 58 14.40 -2.53 17.74
CA ARG A 58 13.15 -2.05 18.34
C ARG A 58 12.63 -3.05 19.36
N PRO A 59 12.02 -2.60 20.47
CA PRO A 59 11.37 -3.51 21.41
C PRO A 59 10.22 -4.26 20.72
N LEU A 60 10.08 -5.55 21.03
CA LEU A 60 8.94 -6.34 20.60
C LEU A 60 7.68 -5.87 21.32
N GLN A 61 6.55 -5.87 20.61
CA GLN A 61 5.27 -5.56 21.20
C GLN A 61 4.83 -6.70 22.12
N THR A 62 4.24 -6.36 23.26
CA THR A 62 3.52 -7.31 24.10
C THR A 62 2.27 -7.82 23.39
N LEU A 63 1.71 -8.93 23.87
CA LEU A 63 0.44 -9.46 23.34
C LEU A 63 -0.72 -8.45 23.50
N ASN A 64 -0.75 -7.71 24.61
CA ASN A 64 -1.79 -6.71 24.86
C ASN A 64 -1.67 -5.52 23.90
N GLU A 65 -0.46 -5.03 23.65
CA GLU A 65 -0.22 -3.96 22.67
C GLU A 65 -0.56 -4.42 21.25
N ALA A 66 -0.20 -5.65 20.87
CA ALA A 66 -0.54 -6.20 19.56
C ALA A 66 -2.06 -6.35 19.39
N ARG A 67 -2.77 -6.82 20.43
CA ARG A 67 -4.23 -6.92 20.45
C ARG A 67 -4.89 -5.56 20.31
N GLN A 68 -4.46 -4.58 21.10
CA GLN A 68 -5.02 -3.23 21.05
C GLN A 68 -4.82 -2.59 19.68
N ARG A 69 -3.59 -2.68 19.13
CA ARG A 69 -3.29 -2.19 17.79
C ARG A 69 -4.19 -2.81 16.72
N ALA A 70 -4.42 -4.13 16.77
CA ALA A 70 -5.30 -4.79 15.81
C ALA A 70 -6.76 -4.28 15.89
N LEU A 71 -7.27 -4.05 17.11
CA LEU A 71 -8.61 -3.48 17.31
C LEU A 71 -8.68 -2.04 16.79
N ASP A 72 -7.67 -1.22 17.08
CA ASP A 72 -7.60 0.16 16.63
C ASP A 72 -7.53 0.24 15.09
N GLU A 73 -6.68 -0.58 14.45
CA GLU A 73 -6.58 -0.67 12.99
C GLU A 73 -7.92 -1.09 12.34
N LEU A 74 -8.62 -2.08 12.90
CA LEU A 74 -9.95 -2.49 12.44
C LEU A 74 -11.00 -1.38 12.56
N ASN A 75 -10.87 -0.50 13.55
CA ASN A 75 -11.76 0.65 13.72
C ASN A 75 -11.56 1.70 12.63
N THR A 76 -10.34 1.82 12.07
CA THR A 76 -10.06 2.73 10.94
C THR A 76 -10.61 2.25 9.60
N LEU A 77 -10.98 0.96 9.48
CA LEU A 77 -11.54 0.43 8.24
C LEU A 77 -13.01 0.86 8.06
N ARG A 78 -13.34 1.21 6.82
CA ARG A 78 -14.72 1.41 6.36
C ARG A 78 -15.57 0.18 6.64
N SER A 79 -16.83 0.37 6.98
CA SER A 79 -17.74 -0.73 7.37
C SER A 79 -17.95 -1.75 6.25
N ASP A 80 -17.86 -1.34 4.98
CA ASP A 80 -18.03 -2.20 3.82
C ASP A 80 -16.88 -3.20 3.61
N TYR A 81 -15.67 -2.86 4.11
CA TYR A 81 -14.52 -3.79 4.18
C TYR A 81 -14.68 -4.85 5.28
N LYS A 82 -15.50 -4.58 6.30
CA LYS A 82 -15.70 -5.46 7.47
C LYS A 82 -16.87 -6.44 7.31
N ARG A 83 -17.55 -6.45 6.16
CA ARG A 83 -18.72 -7.33 5.94
C ARG A 83 -18.29 -8.79 5.89
N MET A 84 -19.01 -9.66 6.61
CA MET A 84 -18.79 -11.11 6.58
C MET A 84 -19.14 -11.74 5.22
N VAL A 85 -20.08 -11.13 4.49
CA VAL A 85 -20.55 -11.62 3.19
C VAL A 85 -20.30 -10.55 2.14
N LYS A 86 -19.59 -10.92 1.06
CA LYS A 86 -19.24 -10.04 -0.07
C LYS A 86 -18.62 -8.70 0.38
N PRO A 87 -17.51 -8.70 1.15
CA PRO A 87 -16.82 -7.47 1.49
C PRO A 87 -16.33 -6.73 0.25
N THR A 88 -16.25 -5.41 0.34
CA THR A 88 -15.61 -4.62 -0.72
C THR A 88 -14.13 -4.99 -0.79
N GLN A 89 -13.54 -5.05 -1.98
CA GLN A 89 -12.09 -5.26 -2.10
C GLN A 89 -11.32 -4.04 -1.59
N TYR A 90 -10.41 -4.23 -0.65
CA TYR A 90 -9.50 -3.18 -0.20
C TYR A 90 -8.52 -2.81 -1.31
N LYS A 91 -8.27 -1.51 -1.47
CA LYS A 91 -7.48 -0.99 -2.59
C LYS A 91 -6.00 -1.05 -2.23
N VAL A 92 -5.22 -1.78 -3.04
CA VAL A 92 -3.75 -1.72 -3.02
C VAL A 92 -3.30 -1.11 -4.34
N SER A 93 -2.62 0.02 -4.26
CA SER A 93 -2.11 0.78 -5.40
C SER A 93 -0.59 0.81 -5.41
N VAL A 94 -0.02 1.13 -6.56
CA VAL A 94 1.41 1.40 -6.74
C VAL A 94 1.62 2.87 -7.10
N SER A 95 2.78 3.40 -6.74
CA SER A 95 3.25 4.71 -7.23
C SER A 95 3.42 4.69 -8.74
N ASP A 96 3.48 5.87 -9.34
CA ASP A 96 3.75 6.00 -10.77
C ASP A 96 5.12 5.38 -11.13
N GLU A 97 6.16 5.64 -10.33
CA GLU A 97 7.49 5.08 -10.58
C GLU A 97 7.52 3.54 -10.48
N LEU A 98 6.92 2.97 -9.43
CA LEU A 98 6.84 1.51 -9.28
C LEU A 98 6.02 0.87 -10.41
N TYR A 99 4.94 1.54 -10.85
CA TYR A 99 4.16 1.09 -11.99
C TYR A 99 5.02 1.02 -13.26
N GLN A 100 5.71 2.11 -13.62
CA GLN A 100 6.54 2.15 -14.82
C GLN A 100 7.63 1.07 -14.79
N PHE A 101 8.35 0.95 -13.67
CA PHE A 101 9.36 -0.11 -13.49
C PHE A 101 8.78 -1.51 -13.73
N THR A 102 7.59 -1.78 -13.23
CA THR A 102 6.94 -3.09 -13.40
C THR A 102 6.49 -3.32 -14.85
N GLN A 103 5.98 -2.29 -15.53
CA GLN A 103 5.59 -2.40 -16.94
C GLN A 103 6.81 -2.61 -17.84
N GLU A 104 7.90 -1.88 -17.61
CA GLU A 104 9.16 -2.06 -18.33
C GLU A 104 9.70 -3.49 -18.16
N LEU A 105 9.71 -3.98 -16.91
CA LEU A 105 10.12 -5.36 -16.62
C LEU A 105 9.23 -6.37 -17.35
N TRP A 106 7.91 -6.17 -17.31
CA TRP A 106 6.96 -7.03 -18.01
C TRP A 106 7.25 -7.10 -19.51
N LEU A 107 7.42 -5.94 -20.16
CA LEU A 107 7.72 -5.88 -21.59
C LEU A 107 9.05 -6.55 -21.91
N SER A 108 10.06 -6.39 -21.06
CA SER A 108 11.39 -6.99 -21.27
C SER A 108 11.37 -8.52 -21.24
N ILE A 109 10.42 -9.14 -20.52
CA ILE A 109 10.31 -10.60 -20.39
C ILE A 109 9.22 -11.19 -21.29
N THR A 110 8.39 -10.36 -21.94
CA THR A 110 7.29 -10.84 -22.79
C THR A 110 7.85 -11.31 -24.13
N PRO A 111 7.61 -12.58 -24.52
CA PRO A 111 8.04 -13.08 -25.82
C PRO A 111 7.47 -12.24 -26.96
N ILE A 112 8.29 -11.95 -27.96
CA ILE A 112 7.86 -11.29 -29.18
C ILE A 112 7.31 -12.38 -30.11
N GLY A 113 6.04 -12.25 -30.50
CA GLY A 113 5.44 -13.11 -31.52
C GLY A 113 5.88 -12.66 -32.90
N GLU A 114 6.33 -13.60 -33.73
CA GLU A 114 6.52 -13.38 -35.17
C GLU A 114 5.25 -13.81 -35.91
N ILE A 115 4.83 -13.01 -36.90
CA ILE A 115 3.76 -13.37 -37.83
C ILE A 115 4.43 -13.70 -39.16
N SER A 116 4.24 -14.92 -39.64
CA SER A 116 4.69 -15.42 -40.95
C SER A 116 3.52 -15.61 -41.90
#